data_AF-A0A2A4HV56-F1
#
_entry.id   AF-A0A2A4HV56-F1
#
_cell.length_a   1.000
_cell.length_b   1.000
_cell.length_c   1.000
_cell.angle_alpha   90.00
_cell.angle_beta   90.00
_cell.angle_gamma   90.00
#
_symmetry.space_group_name_H-M   'P 1'
#
loop_
_entity.id
_entity.type
_entity.pdbx_description
1 polymer ?
#
loop_
_entity_poly.entity_id
_entity_poly.type
_entity_poly.pdbx_seq_one_letter_code
_entity_poly.pdbx_strand_id
1 'polypeptide(L)' 'MADVVNLNRARKARARAAATVQAAASRAAFGRTKAQKQADARERARHEATVDGARRED' A
#
# COMPACT_ATOMS: atom_id res chain seq x y z
N MET A 1 44.21 7.21 -4.88
CA MET A 1 43.02 6.98 -5.73
C MET A 1 41.82 7.19 -4.83
N ALA A 2 41.11 8.32 -4.97
CA ALA A 2 40.03 8.67 -4.04
C ALA A 2 38.70 8.10 -4.56
N ASP A 3 38.02 7.30 -3.73
CA ASP A 3 36.69 6.78 -4.04
C ASP A 3 35.67 7.92 -3.98
N VAL A 4 35.17 8.33 -5.15
CA VAL A 4 34.10 9.34 -5.23
C VAL A 4 32.79 8.68 -4.79
N VAL A 5 32.44 8.82 -3.51
CA VAL A 5 31.19 8.29 -2.97
C VAL A 5 30.02 9.17 -3.41
N ASN A 6 29.11 8.60 -4.19
CA ASN A 6 27.89 9.29 -4.58
C ASN A 6 26.89 9.37 -3.40
N LEU A 7 26.86 10.53 -2.74
CA LEU A 7 25.98 10.80 -1.60
C LEU A 7 24.48 10.71 -1.95
N ASN A 8 24.10 10.94 -3.22
CA ASN A 8 22.70 10.76 -3.65
C ASN A 8 22.29 9.30 -3.59
N ARG A 9 23.17 8.38 -4.03
CA ARG A 9 22.90 6.94 -3.95
C ARG A 9 22.79 6.49 -2.49
N ALA A 10 23.68 6.98 -1.63
CA ALA A 10 23.63 6.70 -0.20
C ALA A 10 22.33 7.19 0.46
N ARG A 11 21.90 8.43 0.17
CA ARG A 11 20.62 8.98 0.65
C ARG A 11 19.42 8.16 0.16
N LYS A 12 19.39 7.81 -1.12
CA LYS A 12 18.31 6.97 -1.70
C LYS A 12 18.28 5.58 -1.10
N ALA A 13 19.43 4.99 -0.76
CA ALA A 13 19.49 3.70 -0.07
C ALA A 13 18.91 3.79 1.34
N ARG A 14 19.29 4.81 2.12
CA ARG A 14 18.73 5.07 3.46
C ARG A 14 17.21 5.28 3.42
N ALA A 15 16.73 6.10 2.48
CA ALA A 15 15.30 6.35 2.32
C ALA A 15 14.52 5.06 1.99
N ARG A 16 15.06 4.21 1.13
CA ARG A 16 14.47 2.90 0.81
C ARG A 16 14.43 1.98 2.04
N ALA A 17 15.52 1.90 2.80
CA ALA A 17 15.54 1.11 4.04
C ALA A 17 14.50 1.60 5.05
N ALA A 18 14.42 2.91 5.29
CA ALA A 18 13.42 3.50 6.18
C ALA A 18 11.98 3.18 5.74
N ALA A 19 11.69 3.28 4.43
CA ALA A 19 10.38 2.93 3.89
C ALA A 19 10.02 1.46 4.12
N THR A 20 10.98 0.53 3.99
CA THR A 20 10.72 -0.90 4.27
C THR A 20 10.42 -1.18 5.74
N VAL A 21 11.13 -0.51 6.67
CA VAL A 21 10.89 -0.64 8.11
C VAL A 21 9.51 -0.08 8.47
N GLN A 22 9.17 1.10 7.95
CA GLN A 22 7.85 1.70 8.19
C GLN A 22 6.72 0.84 7.61
N ALA A 23 6.93 0.22 6.44
CA ALA A 23 5.96 -0.72 5.88
C ALA A 23 5.79 -1.95 6.78
N ALA A 24 6.87 -2.52 7.32
CA ALA A 24 6.79 -3.63 8.26
C ALA A 24 6.06 -3.24 9.56
N ALA A 25 6.39 -2.09 10.14
CA ALA A 25 5.71 -1.55 11.32
C ALA A 25 4.21 -1.32 11.06
N SER A 26 3.85 -0.78 9.89
CA SER A 26 2.45 -0.57 9.51
C SER A 26 1.70 -1.90 9.34
N ARG A 27 2.35 -2.95 8.82
CA ARG A 27 1.75 -4.29 8.74
C ARG A 27 1.49 -4.88 10.11
N ALA A 28 2.44 -4.72 11.05
CA ALA A 28 2.28 -5.19 12.42
C ALA A 28 1.19 -4.41 13.18
N ALA A 29 1.19 -3.07 13.06
CA ALA A 29 0.26 -2.22 13.79
C ALA A 29 -1.20 -2.32 13.31
N PHE A 30 -1.40 -2.41 11.99
CA PHE A 30 -2.75 -2.36 11.42
C PHE A 30 -3.26 -3.72 10.92
N GLY A 31 -2.42 -4.76 10.89
CA GLY A 31 -2.74 -6.12 10.47
C GLY A 31 -3.09 -6.29 8.98
N ARG A 32 -3.47 -5.21 8.29
CA ARG A 32 -3.87 -5.20 6.87
C ARG A 32 -2.92 -4.37 6.03
N THR A 33 -2.43 -4.97 4.96
CA THR A 33 -1.63 -4.32 3.91
C THR A 33 -2.50 -3.42 3.04
N LYS A 34 -1.87 -2.47 2.32
CA LYS A 34 -2.56 -1.64 1.32
C LYS A 34 -3.26 -2.49 0.24
N ALA A 35 -2.64 -3.59 -0.19
CA ALA A 35 -3.21 -4.50 -1.18
C ALA A 35 -4.50 -5.17 -0.67
N GLN A 36 -4.51 -5.66 0.57
CA GLN A 36 -5.71 -6.22 1.19
C GLN A 36 -6.82 -5.18 1.31
N LYS A 37 -6.52 -3.96 1.78
CA LYS A 37 -7.52 -2.88 1.84
C LYS A 37 -8.13 -2.58 0.47
N GLN A 38 -7.34 -2.62 -0.60
CA GLN A 38 -7.84 -2.41 -1.97
C GLN A 38 -8.68 -3.57 -2.48
N ALA A 39 -8.31 -4.81 -2.16
CA ALA A 39 -9.11 -5.99 -2.47
C ALA A 39 -10.48 -5.91 -1.78
N ASP A 40 -10.49 -5.63 -0.47
CA ASP A 40 -11.72 -5.45 0.31
C ASP A 40 -12.60 -4.34 -0.28
N ALA A 41 -12.01 -3.22 -0.68
CA ALA A 41 -12.74 -2.10 -1.28
C ALA A 41 -13.36 -2.47 -2.63
N ARG A 42 -12.63 -3.23 -3.47
CA ARG A 42 -13.15 -3.73 -4.75
C ARG A 42 -14.26 -4.75 -4.56
N GLU A 43 -14.15 -5.61 -3.55
CA GLU A 43 -15.22 -6.54 -3.19
C GLU A 43 -16.48 -5.81 -2.75
N ARG A 44 -16.35 -4.84 -1.84
CA ARG A 44 -17.49 -4.00 -1.41
C ARG A 44 -18.14 -3.30 -2.60
N ALA A 45 -17.37 -2.66 -3.46
CA ALA A 45 -17.89 -1.98 -4.65
C ALA A 45 -18.63 -2.95 -5.60
N ARG A 46 -18.14 -4.19 -5.76
CA ARG A 46 -18.84 -5.22 -6.55
C ARG A 46 -20.16 -5.62 -5.90
N HIS A 47 -20.17 -5.80 -4.58
CA HIS A 47 -21.39 -6.13 -3.84
C HIS A 47 -22.41 -5.00 -3.92
N GLU A 48 -22.00 -3.76 -3.70
CA GLU A 48 -22.83 -2.56 -3.84
C GLU A 48 -23.43 -2.48 -5.24
N ALA A 49 -22.60 -2.56 -6.29
CA ALA A 49 -23.09 -2.54 -7.67
C ALA A 49 -24.07 -3.68 -8.00
N THR A 50 -23.88 -4.86 -7.41
CA THR A 50 -24.80 -6.00 -7.58
C THR A 50 -26.14 -5.74 -6.92
N VAL A 51 -26.13 -5.19 -5.70
CA VAL A 51 -27.35 -4.85 -4.95
C VAL A 51 -28.09 -3.70 -5.62
N ASP A 52 -27.37 -2.66 -6.05
CA ASP A 52 -27.94 -1.52 -6.75
C ASP A 52 -28.56 -1.95 -8.08
N GLY A 53 -27.88 -2.80 -8.86
CA GLY A 53 -28.44 -3.35 -10.10
C GLY A 53 -29.62 -4.30 -9.89
N ALA A 54 -29.73 -4.94 -8.72
CA ALA A 54 -30.85 -5.79 -8.34
C ALA A 54 -32.02 -5.01 -7.74
N ARG A 55 -31.85 -3.71 -7.47
CA ARG A 55 -32.89 -2.86 -6.90
C ARG A 55 -33.97 -2.62 -7.95
N ARG A 56 -35.18 -3.12 -7.68
CA ARG A 56 -36.38 -2.72 -8.43
C ARG A 56 -36.92 -1.45 -7.80
N GLU A 57 -37.01 -0.40 -8.60
CA GLU A 57 -37.75 0.81 -8.26
C GLU A 57 -39.23 0.48 -8.45
N ASP A 58 -39.91 0.11 -7.36
CA ASP A 58 -41.37 0.15 -7.26
C ASP A 58 -41.79 1.50 -6.65
#